data_AF-A0A378A3V4-F1
#
_entry.id   AF-A0A378A3V4-F1
#
_cell.length_a   1.000
_cell.length_b   1.000
_cell.length_c   1.000
_cell.angle_alpha   90.00
_cell.angle_beta   90.00
_cell.angle_gamma   90.00
#
_symmetry.space_group_name_H-M   'P 1'
#
loop_
_entity.id
_entity.type
_entity.pdbx_description
1 polymer ?
#
loop_
_entity_poly.entity_id
_entity_poly.type
_entity_poly.pdbx_seq_one_letter_code
_entity_poly.pdbx_strand_id
1 'polypeptide(L)'
;MSALPSPEYSRNMRLIGHSDQGGRPDGVQLMVHRGFAYIGHMVSQGFSVVDVRDPTRPTTVNYIAAPPGTWNVHLQAHDDLLLVINARDLFADARFADEKVYYTRSVGDTVSDVQDRGWSAGLRIFDISTPAQPREISFLSLNGIGIHRIWYVGGRWRMCPR
;
A
#
# COMPACT_ATOMS: atom_id res chain seq x y z
N MET A 1 -3.78 -12.97 27.33
CA MET A 1 -4.39 -12.07 26.32
C MET A 1 -3.77 -10.71 26.53
N SER A 2 -3.09 -10.15 25.52
CA SER A 2 -2.58 -8.78 25.66
C SER A 2 -3.78 -7.83 25.77
N ALA A 3 -3.77 -6.93 26.75
CA ALA A 3 -4.84 -5.96 26.90
C ALA A 3 -4.90 -5.06 25.66
N LEU A 4 -6.12 -4.74 25.19
CA LEU A 4 -6.28 -3.76 24.12
C LEU A 4 -5.75 -2.40 24.59
N PRO A 5 -5.14 -1.60 23.70
CA PRO A 5 -4.73 -0.25 24.07
C PRO A 5 -5.95 0.58 24.49
N SER A 6 -5.80 1.37 25.56
CA SER A 6 -6.84 2.31 25.97
C SER A 6 -6.91 3.45 24.96
N PRO A 7 -8.06 3.71 24.31
CA PRO A 7 -8.19 4.85 23.40
C PRO A 7 -8.08 6.15 24.20
N GLU A 8 -7.26 7.09 23.72
CA GLU A 8 -7.10 8.41 24.34
C GLU A 8 -8.39 9.24 24.24
N TYR A 9 -9.13 9.06 23.14
CA TYR A 9 -10.46 9.65 22.95
C TYR A 9 -11.36 8.69 22.17
N SER A 10 -12.60 8.54 22.63
CA SER A 10 -13.65 7.83 21.89
C SER A 10 -15.02 8.40 22.26
N ARG A 11 -15.87 8.62 21.25
CA ARG A 11 -17.27 9.00 21.43
C ARG A 11 -18.13 8.12 20.52
N ASN A 12 -19.11 7.42 21.07
CA ASN A 12 -19.98 6.48 20.34
C ASN A 12 -19.23 5.38 19.57
N MET A 13 -17.99 5.08 19.94
CA MET A 13 -17.16 4.03 19.35
C MET A 13 -16.54 3.17 20.46
N ARG A 14 -16.25 1.91 20.13
CA ARG A 14 -15.61 0.96 21.06
C ARG A 14 -14.50 0.23 20.31
N LEU A 15 -13.29 0.25 20.87
CA LEU A 15 -12.20 -0.57 20.38
C LEU A 15 -12.52 -2.04 20.68
N ILE A 16 -12.53 -2.88 19.65
CA ILE A 16 -12.84 -4.32 19.78
C ILE A 16 -11.61 -5.22 19.52
N GLY A 17 -10.63 -4.72 18.78
CA GLY A 17 -9.42 -5.43 18.38
C GLY A 17 -8.35 -4.45 17.92
N HIS A 18 -7.09 -4.88 17.95
CA HIS A 18 -5.94 -4.08 17.53
C HIS A 18 -4.88 -4.97 16.91
N SER A 19 -4.25 -4.52 15.83
CA SER A 19 -3.08 -5.14 15.22
C SER A 19 -2.03 -4.06 14.97
N ASP A 20 -0.79 -4.33 15.36
CA ASP A 20 0.39 -3.53 15.01
C ASP A 20 0.92 -3.84 13.60
N GLN A 21 0.15 -4.63 12.82
CA GLN A 21 0.46 -5.02 11.44
C GLN A 21 1.78 -5.79 11.32
N GLY A 22 2.15 -6.51 12.39
CA GLY A 22 3.40 -7.28 12.48
C GLY A 22 4.61 -6.40 12.74
N GLY A 23 4.45 -5.39 13.61
CA GLY A 23 5.46 -4.39 13.93
C GLY A 23 5.63 -3.28 12.88
N ARG A 24 4.62 -3.05 12.03
CA ARG A 24 4.62 -2.03 10.96
C ARG A 24 3.45 -1.04 11.15
N PRO A 25 3.49 -0.18 12.18
CA PRO A 25 2.38 0.73 12.51
C PRO A 25 2.31 1.97 11.59
N ASP A 26 2.68 1.83 10.31
CA ASP A 26 2.77 2.91 9.32
C ASP A 26 1.80 2.70 8.14
N GLY A 27 0.71 1.97 8.38
CA GLY A 27 -0.34 1.71 7.40
C GLY A 27 -1.03 2.99 6.91
N VAL A 28 -1.13 3.16 5.59
CA VAL A 28 -1.73 4.35 4.96
C VAL A 28 -3.09 4.08 4.33
N GLN A 29 -3.26 2.93 3.69
CA GLN A 29 -4.51 2.52 3.08
C GLN A 29 -4.75 1.04 3.40
N LEU A 30 -6.01 0.67 3.60
CA LEU A 30 -6.42 -0.71 3.77
C LEU A 30 -7.55 -1.09 2.83
N MET A 31 -7.56 -2.35 2.40
CA MET A 31 -8.66 -2.98 1.66
C MET A 31 -9.02 -4.28 2.36
N VAL A 32 -10.31 -4.58 2.51
CA VAL A 32 -10.77 -5.84 3.12
C VAL A 32 -11.41 -6.71 2.05
N HIS A 33 -10.96 -7.96 1.95
CA HIS A 33 -11.54 -8.98 1.05
C HIS A 33 -11.51 -10.36 1.72
N ARG A 34 -12.62 -11.10 1.64
CA ARG A 34 -12.78 -12.46 2.20
C ARG A 34 -12.30 -12.63 3.66
N GLY A 35 -12.45 -11.59 4.49
CA GLY A 35 -12.03 -11.61 5.90
C GLY A 35 -10.55 -11.35 6.14
N PHE A 36 -9.83 -10.87 5.12
CA PHE A 36 -8.44 -10.43 5.23
C PHE A 36 -8.33 -8.96 4.88
N ALA A 37 -7.53 -8.22 5.65
CA ALA A 37 -7.17 -6.84 5.38
C ALA A 37 -5.79 -6.79 4.73
N TYR A 38 -5.69 -6.14 3.58
CA TYR A 38 -4.45 -5.77 2.90
C TYR A 38 -4.15 -4.33 3.27
N ILE A 39 -2.99 -4.05 3.85
CA ILE A 39 -2.64 -2.74 4.39
C ILE A 39 -1.32 -2.29 3.77
N GLY A 40 -1.33 -1.21 2.99
CA GLY A 40 -0.13 -0.64 2.38
C GLY A 40 0.65 0.21 3.37
N HIS A 41 1.97 0.18 3.24
CA HIS A 41 2.92 0.84 4.14
C HIS A 41 3.76 1.86 3.41
N MET A 42 3.88 3.06 3.99
CA MET A 42 4.68 4.14 3.41
C MET A 42 6.15 4.00 3.78
N VAL A 43 6.46 3.77 5.06
CA VAL A 43 7.83 3.73 5.61
C VAL A 43 8.40 2.33 5.53
N SER A 44 7.62 1.32 5.91
CA SER A 44 8.04 -0.08 5.86
C SER A 44 8.15 -0.62 4.43
N GLN A 45 7.57 0.09 3.43
CA GLN A 45 7.58 -0.23 2.00
C GLN A 45 7.02 -1.62 1.65
N GLY A 46 5.73 -1.70 1.36
CA GLY A 46 5.10 -2.99 1.05
C GLY A 46 3.62 -2.98 1.39
N PHE A 47 3.07 -4.17 1.59
CA PHE A 47 1.78 -4.31 2.24
C PHE A 47 1.74 -5.51 3.19
N SER A 48 1.08 -5.34 4.33
CA SER A 48 0.77 -6.44 5.26
C SER A 48 -0.55 -7.10 4.88
N VAL A 49 -0.65 -8.39 5.17
CA VAL A 49 -1.90 -9.15 5.14
C VAL A 49 -2.27 -9.51 6.58
N VAL A 50 -3.46 -9.09 7.01
CA VAL A 50 -3.98 -9.31 8.35
C VAL A 50 -5.27 -10.13 8.24
N ASP A 51 -5.31 -11.27 8.91
CA ASP A 51 -6.54 -12.03 9.11
C ASP A 51 -7.44 -11.26 10.10
N VAL A 52 -8.62 -10.86 9.61
CA VAL A 52 -9.62 -10.09 10.36
C VAL A 52 -10.95 -10.85 10.47
N ARG A 53 -10.94 -12.18 10.25
CA ARG A 53 -12.14 -13.03 10.39
C ARG A 53 -12.70 -13.01 11.81
N ASP A 54 -11.81 -12.93 12.81
CA ASP A 54 -12.15 -12.52 14.17
C ASP A 54 -11.70 -11.06 14.37
N PRO A 55 -12.61 -10.07 14.31
CA PRO A 55 -12.26 -8.67 14.44
C PRO A 55 -11.79 -8.31 15.86
N THR A 56 -11.98 -9.19 16.85
CA THR A 56 -11.46 -8.98 18.21
C THR A 56 -10.01 -9.42 18.36
N ARG A 57 -9.50 -10.21 17.41
CA ARG A 57 -8.16 -10.79 17.42
C ARG A 57 -7.50 -10.74 16.02
N PRO A 58 -7.37 -9.55 15.42
CA PRO A 58 -6.75 -9.43 14.11
C PRO A 58 -5.30 -9.90 14.17
N THR A 59 -4.90 -10.76 13.24
CA THR A 59 -3.58 -11.41 13.24
C THR A 59 -2.86 -11.17 11.93
N THR A 60 -1.66 -10.57 11.98
CA THR A 60 -0.84 -10.41 10.78
C THR A 60 -0.33 -11.77 10.34
N VAL A 61 -0.68 -12.19 9.12
CA VAL A 61 -0.36 -13.51 8.58
C VAL A 61 0.71 -13.48 7.48
N ASN A 62 0.92 -12.32 6.84
CA ASN A 62 1.89 -12.20 5.77
C ASN A 62 2.34 -10.74 5.58
N TYR A 63 3.48 -10.56 4.92
CA TYR A 63 4.02 -9.28 4.51
C TYR A 63 4.71 -9.39 3.15
N ILE A 64 4.31 -8.55 2.21
CA ILE A 64 4.89 -8.49 0.87
C ILE A 64 5.65 -7.17 0.73
N ALA A 65 6.98 -7.26 0.65
CA ALA A 65 7.84 -6.10 0.46
C ALA A 65 7.64 -5.48 -0.93
N ALA A 66 7.74 -4.16 -1.02
CA ALA A 66 7.86 -3.49 -2.31
C ALA A 66 9.24 -3.80 -2.94
N PRO A 67 9.37 -3.71 -4.28
CA PRO A 67 10.68 -3.72 -4.91
C PRO A 67 11.58 -2.60 -4.36
N PRO A 68 12.92 -2.73 -4.44
CA PRO A 68 13.84 -1.68 -4.01
C PRO A 68 13.50 -0.30 -4.60
N GLY A 69 13.68 0.76 -3.80
CA GLY A 69 13.43 2.15 -4.22
C GLY A 69 11.97 2.46 -4.55
N THR A 70 11.04 1.58 -4.18
CA THR A 70 9.62 1.67 -4.53
C THR A 70 8.77 1.69 -3.26
N TRP A 71 7.77 2.55 -3.21
CA TRP A 71 6.76 2.55 -2.15
C TRP A 71 5.36 2.22 -2.71
N ASN A 72 4.51 1.71 -1.82
CA ASN A 72 3.14 1.30 -2.15
C ASN A 72 2.15 2.16 -1.38
N VAL A 73 1.84 3.34 -1.93
CA VAL A 73 0.94 4.31 -1.26
C VAL A 73 -0.54 3.99 -1.45
N HIS A 74 -0.87 3.13 -2.42
CA HIS A 74 -2.27 2.84 -2.73
C HIS A 74 -2.49 1.41 -3.24
N LEU A 75 -3.56 0.79 -2.75
CA LEU A 75 -4.00 -0.56 -3.07
C LEU A 75 -5.52 -0.60 -3.29
N GLN A 76 -5.95 -1.49 -4.17
CA GLN A 76 -7.36 -1.74 -4.44
C GLN A 76 -7.63 -3.22 -4.63
N ALA A 77 -8.51 -3.77 -3.80
CA ALA A 77 -9.00 -5.14 -3.95
C ALA A 77 -10.34 -5.14 -4.71
N HIS A 78 -10.49 -6.06 -5.66
CA HIS A 78 -11.76 -6.34 -6.34
C HIS A 78 -11.75 -7.77 -6.89
N ASP A 79 -12.85 -8.51 -6.72
CA ASP A 79 -12.90 -9.95 -6.94
C ASP A 79 -11.72 -10.63 -6.25
N ASP A 80 -10.95 -11.47 -6.94
CA ASP A 80 -9.75 -12.10 -6.40
C ASP A 80 -8.46 -11.41 -6.88
N LEU A 81 -8.53 -10.10 -7.17
CA LEU A 81 -7.39 -9.28 -7.56
C LEU A 81 -7.07 -8.21 -6.53
N LEU A 82 -5.78 -8.05 -6.23
CA LEU A 82 -5.24 -6.91 -5.50
C LEU A 82 -4.31 -6.12 -6.41
N LEU A 83 -4.65 -4.86 -6.59
CA LEU A 83 -3.96 -3.93 -7.46
C LEU A 83 -3.11 -3.04 -6.57
N VAL A 84 -1.79 -3.14 -6.67
CA VAL A 84 -0.84 -2.40 -5.85
C VAL A 84 -0.11 -1.40 -6.73
N ILE A 85 -0.20 -0.14 -6.36
CA ILE A 85 0.58 0.92 -7.02
C ILE A 85 2.03 0.80 -6.58
N ASN A 86 2.92 0.86 -7.56
CA ASN A 86 4.34 0.99 -7.35
C ASN A 86 4.77 2.38 -7.86
N ALA A 87 5.23 3.23 -6.95
CA ALA A 87 5.78 4.54 -7.29
C ALA A 87 7.21 4.67 -6.78
N ARG A 88 7.97 5.60 -7.35
CA ARG A 88 9.31 5.93 -6.86
C ARG A 88 9.19 6.42 -5.43
N ASP A 89 9.96 5.82 -4.53
CA ASP A 89 10.11 6.34 -3.18
C ASP A 89 10.80 7.70 -3.26
N LEU A 90 10.02 8.76 -3.06
CA LEU A 90 10.50 10.14 -3.09
C LEU A 90 11.12 10.55 -1.75
N PHE A 91 10.86 9.81 -0.66
CA PHE A 91 11.48 10.06 0.66
C PHE A 91 12.87 9.44 0.79
N ALA A 92 13.17 8.37 0.04
CA ALA A 92 14.51 7.78 -0.02
C ALA A 92 15.55 8.66 -0.76
N ASP A 93 15.10 9.66 -1.52
CA ASP A 93 15.98 10.62 -2.18
C ASP A 93 16.25 11.80 -1.22
N ALA A 94 17.50 11.89 -0.72
CA ALA A 94 17.94 12.91 0.24
C ALA A 94 17.63 14.37 -0.18
N ARG A 95 17.29 14.60 -1.45
CA ARG A 95 16.84 15.89 -2.00
C ARG A 95 15.40 16.28 -1.61
N PHE A 96 14.60 15.37 -1.08
CA PHE A 96 13.20 15.59 -0.65
C PHE A 96 12.97 15.27 0.83
N ALA A 97 14.03 15.16 1.63
CA ALA A 97 13.93 15.00 3.08
C ALA A 97 13.17 16.15 3.77
N ASP A 98 13.09 17.31 3.13
CA ASP A 98 12.18 18.39 3.52
C ASP A 98 10.78 18.14 2.95
N GLU A 99 9.86 17.72 3.83
CA GLU A 99 8.43 17.51 3.53
C GLU A 99 7.80 18.69 2.77
N LYS A 100 8.26 19.92 3.05
CA LYS A 100 7.81 21.13 2.34
C LYS A 100 8.14 21.13 0.85
N VAL A 101 9.23 20.51 0.41
CA VAL A 101 9.66 20.48 -1.00
C VAL A 101 8.77 19.51 -1.81
N TYR A 102 8.31 18.42 -1.18
CA TYR A 102 7.38 17.46 -1.79
C TYR A 102 6.04 18.10 -2.15
N TYR A 103 5.50 18.97 -1.29
CA TYR A 103 4.21 19.63 -1.52
C TYR A 103 4.28 20.91 -2.38
N THR A 104 5.47 21.44 -2.66
CA THR A 104 5.64 22.74 -3.34
C THR A 104 6.17 22.68 -4.76
N ARG A 105 6.74 21.54 -5.20
CA ARG A 105 7.20 21.36 -6.57
C ARG A 105 6.21 20.56 -7.41
N SER A 106 5.95 21.03 -8.63
CA SER A 106 5.24 20.25 -9.63
C SER A 106 6.06 18.99 -9.94
N VAL A 107 5.42 17.83 -9.80
CA VAL A 107 5.99 16.52 -10.16
C VAL A 107 6.51 16.52 -11.61
N GLY A 108 5.99 17.38 -12.48
CA GLY A 108 6.42 17.50 -13.88
C GLY A 108 7.85 18.02 -14.07
N ASP A 109 8.38 18.83 -13.16
CA ASP A 109 9.71 19.44 -13.31
C ASP A 109 10.87 18.52 -12.87
N THR A 110 10.56 17.32 -12.37
CA THR A 110 11.54 16.40 -11.75
C THR A 110 11.85 15.15 -12.57
N VAL A 111 11.35 15.06 -13.82
CA VAL A 111 11.34 13.82 -14.62
C VAL A 111 12.11 13.94 -15.96
N SER A 112 13.04 14.89 -16.11
CA SER A 112 13.82 14.98 -17.35
C SER A 112 15.03 14.03 -17.42
N ASP A 113 15.61 13.57 -16.30
CA ASP A 113 16.99 13.05 -16.34
C ASP A 113 17.28 11.79 -15.50
N VAL A 114 16.51 10.70 -15.60
CA VAL A 114 16.92 9.47 -14.91
C VAL A 114 16.75 8.21 -15.75
N GLN A 115 17.85 7.79 -16.39
CA GLN A 115 18.00 6.53 -17.13
C GLN A 115 18.38 5.33 -16.23
N ASP A 116 18.77 5.53 -14.98
CA ASP A 116 19.15 4.44 -14.06
C ASP A 116 17.99 4.00 -13.17
N ARG A 117 17.33 2.88 -13.53
CA ARG A 117 16.13 2.38 -12.83
C ARG A 117 16.50 1.55 -11.60
N GLY A 118 16.84 2.22 -10.50
CA GLY A 118 16.92 1.62 -9.16
C GLY A 118 15.54 1.38 -8.49
N TRP A 119 14.44 1.67 -9.20
CA TRP A 119 13.07 1.53 -8.70
C TRP A 119 12.13 0.97 -9.77
N SER A 120 11.02 0.38 -9.34
CA SER A 120 9.96 -0.12 -10.22
C SER A 120 8.75 0.82 -10.16
N ALA A 121 8.55 1.65 -11.18
CA ALA A 121 7.34 2.47 -11.32
C ALA A 121 6.29 1.74 -12.16
N GLY A 122 5.05 1.70 -11.69
CA GLY A 122 3.96 1.06 -12.41
C GLY A 122 2.87 0.49 -11.52
N LEU A 123 2.26 -0.58 -12.02
CA LEU A 123 1.16 -1.25 -11.38
C LEU A 123 1.46 -2.75 -11.27
N ARG A 124 1.47 -3.25 -10.04
CA ARG A 124 1.55 -4.68 -9.74
C ARG A 124 0.17 -5.25 -9.47
N ILE A 125 -0.09 -6.44 -9.99
CA ILE A 125 -1.37 -7.13 -9.81
C ILE A 125 -1.07 -8.46 -9.13
N PHE A 126 -1.78 -8.71 -8.03
CA PHE A 126 -1.72 -9.95 -7.27
C PHE A 126 -3.06 -10.67 -7.38
N ASP A 127 -2.99 -11.99 -7.51
CA ASP A 127 -4.08 -12.92 -7.25
C ASP A 127 -4.19 -13.14 -5.74
N ILE A 128 -5.36 -12.86 -5.19
CA ILE A 128 -5.71 -13.00 -3.77
C ILE A 128 -6.80 -14.05 -3.54
N SER A 129 -7.00 -14.97 -4.49
CA SER A 129 -7.92 -16.12 -4.34
C SER A 129 -7.57 -17.00 -3.13
N THR A 130 -6.30 -17.05 -2.74
CA THR A 130 -5.81 -17.53 -1.44
C THR A 130 -5.42 -16.31 -0.59
N PRO A 131 -6.32 -15.76 0.25
CA PRO A 131 -6.17 -14.40 0.77
C PRO A 131 -4.90 -14.16 1.60
N ALA A 132 -4.45 -15.18 2.35
CA ALA A 132 -3.25 -15.12 3.18
C ALA A 132 -1.93 -15.18 2.37
N GLN A 133 -1.99 -15.61 1.10
CA GLN A 133 -0.84 -15.82 0.24
C GLN A 133 -1.04 -15.10 -1.11
N PRO A 134 -0.98 -13.75 -1.13
CA PRO A 134 -1.04 -12.99 -2.36
C PRO A 134 0.04 -13.45 -3.33
N ARG A 135 -0.35 -13.75 -4.56
CA ARG A 135 0.56 -14.21 -5.61
C ARG A 135 0.62 -13.20 -6.72
N GLU A 136 1.80 -12.66 -7.00
CA GLU A 136 1.95 -11.76 -8.14
C GLU A 136 1.62 -12.48 -9.45
N ILE A 137 0.80 -11.85 -10.29
CA ILE A 137 0.41 -12.39 -11.61
C ILE A 137 0.81 -11.49 -12.77
N SER A 138 1.03 -10.19 -12.53
CA SER A 138 1.43 -9.26 -13.58
C SER A 138 2.02 -7.98 -13.02
N PHE A 139 2.90 -7.37 -13.80
CA PHE A 139 3.41 -6.03 -13.57
C PHE A 139 3.33 -5.21 -14.86
N LEU A 140 2.56 -4.13 -14.81
CA LEU A 140 2.53 -3.11 -15.86
C LEU A 140 3.53 -2.01 -15.49
N SER A 141 4.70 -2.04 -16.11
CA SER A 141 5.70 -0.97 -15.95
C SER A 141 5.21 0.31 -16.60
N LEU A 142 5.39 1.43 -15.91
CA LEU A 142 5.12 2.77 -16.43
C LEU A 142 6.40 3.61 -16.37
N ASN A 143 6.55 4.51 -17.34
CA ASN A 143 7.62 5.49 -17.33
C ASN A 143 7.30 6.61 -16.32
N GLY A 144 8.33 7.29 -15.83
CA GLY A 144 8.19 8.36 -14.84
C GLY A 144 8.20 7.86 -13.39
N ILE A 145 7.55 8.59 -12.50
CA ILE A 145 7.59 8.32 -11.05
C ILE A 145 6.56 7.31 -10.56
N GLY A 146 5.70 6.79 -11.44
CA GLY A 146 4.64 5.82 -11.12
C GLY A 146 3.25 6.44 -11.03
N ILE A 147 2.29 5.64 -10.57
CA ILE A 147 0.89 6.08 -10.37
C ILE A 147 0.74 6.58 -8.93
N HIS A 148 -0.12 7.57 -8.68
CA HIS A 148 -0.38 8.05 -7.32
C HIS A 148 -1.64 7.45 -6.70
N ARG A 149 -2.71 7.25 -7.50
CA ARG A 149 -3.98 6.63 -7.07
C ARG A 149 -4.63 5.87 -8.23
N ILE A 150 -5.39 4.84 -7.90
CA ILE A 150 -6.12 4.01 -8.87
C ILE A 150 -7.58 3.90 -8.47
N TRP A 151 -8.44 3.64 -9.46
CA TRP A 151 -9.80 3.19 -9.22
C TRP A 151 -10.17 2.06 -10.18
N TYR A 152 -10.61 0.94 -9.64
CA TYR A 152 -10.99 -0.28 -10.34
C TYR A 152 -12.18 -0.96 -9.64
N VAL A 153 -13.29 -1.07 -10.36
CA VAL A 153 -14.56 -1.64 -9.87
C VAL A 153 -14.97 -2.88 -10.67
N GLY A 154 -13.98 -3.61 -11.21
CA GLY A 154 -14.22 -4.78 -12.06
C GLY A 154 -14.35 -4.45 -13.56
N GLY A 155 -14.26 -5.49 -14.39
CA GLY A 155 -14.35 -5.41 -15.85
C GLY A 155 -13.00 -5.32 -16.58
N ARG A 156 -13.01 -5.18 -17.92
CA ARG A 156 -11.77 -5.14 -18.74
C ARG A 156 -10.99 -3.83 -18.67
N TRP A 157 -11.53 -2.82 -17.98
CA TRP A 157 -11.00 -1.46 -18.03
C TRP A 157 -10.67 -0.97 -16.63
N ARG A 158 -9.54 -0.29 -16.53
CA ARG A 158 -9.10 0.37 -15.32
C ARG A 158 -8.77 1.81 -15.63
N MET A 159 -9.22 2.72 -14.77
CA MET A 159 -8.98 4.15 -14.95
C MET A 159 -7.77 4.57 -14.10
N CYS A 160 -6.74 5.07 -14.78
CA CYS A 160 -5.58 5.70 -14.15
C CYS A 160 -5.60 7.19 -14.54
N PRO A 161 -5.92 8.13 -13.62
CA PRO A 161 -5.73 9.54 -13.89
C PRO A 161 -4.23 9.82 -14.04
N ARG A 162 -3.86 10.60 -15.08
CA ARG A 162 -2.50 11.12 -15.28
C ARG A 162 -2.16 12.17 -14.22
#